data_AF-X0YSQ8-F1
#
_entry.id   AF-X0YSQ8-F1
#
_cell.length_a   1.000
_cell.length_b   1.000
_cell.length_c   1.000
_cell.angle_alpha   90.00
_cell.angle_beta   90.00
_cell.angle_gamma   90.00
#
_symmetry.space_group_name_H-M   'P 1'
#
loop_
_entity.id
_entity.type
_entity.pdbx_description
1 polymer ?
#
loop_
_entity_poly.entity_id
_entity_poly.type
_entity_poly.pdbx_seq_one_letter_code
_entity_poly.pdbx_strand_id
1 'polypeptide(L)'
;MKKILIWLLSIVFIASMAFAGISCKAEAVEEAAEEAVEEAAEEEVEEAAEEEVEEAAAMYSQAPMLNDMDLPPVEERLPKNPLVIEPYDEIGTYGGTYVRATAAFSEQQR
;
A
#
# COMPACT_ATOMS: atom_id res chain seq x y z
N MET A 1 -14.34 47.73 10.74
CA MET A 1 -15.42 46.92 10.12
C MET A 1 -14.90 45.65 9.44
N LYS A 2 -13.84 45.69 8.61
CA LYS A 2 -13.27 44.48 7.97
C LYS A 2 -12.72 43.43 8.97
N LYS A 3 -12.15 43.87 10.09
CA LYS A 3 -11.63 42.98 11.16
C LYS A 3 -12.76 42.26 11.92
N ILE A 4 -13.87 42.95 12.18
CA ILE A 4 -15.09 42.36 12.77
C ILE A 4 -15.72 41.33 11.82
N LEU A 5 -15.71 41.61 10.51
CA LEU A 5 -16.19 40.68 9.49
C LEU A 5 -15.34 39.39 9.42
N ILE A 6 -14.03 39.51 9.58
CA ILE A 6 -13.09 38.36 9.60
C ILE A 6 -13.28 37.51 10.87
N TRP A 7 -13.50 38.15 12.02
CA TRP A 7 -13.76 37.46 13.29
C TRP A 7 -15.10 36.72 13.30
N LEU A 8 -16.13 37.28 12.67
CA LEU A 8 -17.42 36.59 12.49
C LEU A 8 -17.30 35.38 11.57
N LEU A 9 -16.53 35.48 10.48
CA LEU A 9 -16.29 34.37 9.56
C LEU A 9 -15.53 33.21 10.21
N SER A 10 -14.55 33.50 11.08
CA SER A 10 -13.84 32.44 11.83
C SER A 10 -14.74 31.74 12.86
N ILE A 11 -15.62 32.49 13.54
CA ILE A 11 -16.56 31.91 14.52
C ILE A 11 -17.59 31.01 13.82
N VAL A 12 -18.08 31.42 12.64
CA VAL A 12 -18.98 30.60 11.80
C VAL A 12 -18.27 29.33 11.30
N PHE A 13 -16.99 29.42 10.94
CA PHE A 13 -16.22 28.25 10.48
C PHE A 13 -15.97 27.23 11.61
N ILE A 14 -15.69 27.71 12.84
CA ILE A 14 -15.50 26.85 14.02
C ILE A 14 -16.81 26.19 14.47
N ALA A 15 -17.95 26.90 14.38
CA ALA A 15 -19.27 26.33 14.65
C ALA A 15 -19.67 25.22 13.67
N SER A 16 -19.17 25.25 12.43
CA SER A 16 -19.41 24.21 11.43
C SER A 16 -18.66 22.90 11.70
N MET A 17 -17.51 22.95 12.39
CA MET A 17 -16.67 21.77 12.65
C MET A 17 -16.95 21.14 14.02
N ALA A 18 -17.62 21.87 14.90
CA ALA A 18 -18.22 21.34 16.12
C ALA A 18 -19.53 20.58 15.87
N PHE A 19 -19.96 20.42 14.60
CA PHE A 19 -20.88 19.38 14.13
C PHE A 19 -20.23 17.98 14.17
N ALA A 20 -19.38 17.76 15.18
CA ALA A 20 -19.35 16.52 15.90
C ALA A 20 -20.76 16.23 16.39
N GLY A 21 -21.37 15.16 15.88
CA GLY A 21 -22.63 14.69 16.41
C GLY A 21 -23.24 13.60 15.55
N ILE A 22 -23.10 12.36 16.02
CA ILE A 22 -23.77 11.12 15.59
C ILE A 22 -22.89 10.21 14.72
N SER A 23 -22.06 9.41 15.39
CA SER A 23 -22.33 7.97 15.40
C SER A 23 -21.68 7.34 16.63
N CYS A 24 -22.51 7.05 17.63
CA CYS A 24 -22.18 6.20 18.76
C CYS A 24 -22.52 4.76 18.36
N LYS A 25 -21.54 3.86 18.41
CA LYS A 25 -21.71 2.41 18.58
C LYS A 25 -20.35 1.86 19.06
N ALA A 26 -20.07 1.70 20.37
CA ALA A 26 -20.52 0.61 21.27
C ALA A 26 -20.20 -0.75 20.63
N GLU A 27 -19.40 -1.69 21.13
CA GLU A 27 -18.86 -2.15 22.43
C GLU A 27 -17.59 -2.96 22.06
N ALA A 28 -16.48 -3.09 22.79
CA ALA A 28 -16.31 -3.52 24.17
C ALA A 28 -17.07 -4.82 24.51
N VAL A 29 -16.77 -5.92 23.81
CA VAL A 29 -17.15 -7.29 24.20
C VAL A 29 -15.95 -8.21 23.95
N GLU A 30 -15.46 -8.82 25.04
CA GLU A 30 -14.84 -10.16 25.17
C GLU A 30 -13.75 -10.54 24.15
N GLU A 31 -12.45 -10.68 24.43
CA GLU A 31 -11.76 -11.23 25.60
C GLU A 31 -12.52 -12.36 26.30
N ALA A 32 -12.90 -13.41 25.55
CA ALA A 32 -13.21 -14.76 26.07
C ALA A 32 -13.63 -15.72 24.94
N ALA A 33 -12.75 -16.00 23.98
CA ALA A 33 -12.87 -17.17 23.09
C ALA A 33 -11.53 -17.50 22.39
N GLU A 34 -10.40 -17.25 23.05
CA GLU A 34 -9.26 -18.17 22.94
C GLU A 34 -9.72 -19.51 23.53
N GLU A 35 -9.24 -20.64 23.00
CA GLU A 35 -9.56 -22.02 23.44
C GLU A 35 -10.91 -22.60 22.97
N ALA A 36 -11.20 -22.67 21.66
CA ALA A 36 -12.16 -23.68 21.15
C ALA A 36 -12.08 -24.03 19.65
N VAL A 37 -11.15 -23.47 18.86
CA VAL A 37 -11.16 -23.64 17.38
C VAL A 37 -9.79 -24.06 16.82
N GLU A 38 -8.88 -24.56 17.66
CA GLU A 38 -7.60 -25.13 17.19
C GLU A 38 -7.72 -26.55 16.62
N GLU A 39 -8.89 -27.20 16.65
CA GLU A 39 -9.00 -28.63 16.29
C GLU A 39 -9.95 -28.93 15.11
N ALA A 40 -10.41 -27.91 14.38
CA ALA A 40 -11.31 -28.10 13.23
C ALA A 40 -10.86 -27.40 11.93
N ALA A 41 -9.66 -26.80 11.91
CA ALA A 41 -9.15 -26.03 10.78
C ALA A 41 -7.98 -26.70 10.04
N GLU A 42 -7.69 -27.97 10.33
CA GLU A 42 -6.64 -28.72 9.62
C GLU A 42 -7.17 -29.52 8.42
N GLU A 43 -8.49 -29.68 8.25
CA GLU A 43 -9.05 -30.53 7.17
C GLU A 43 -9.65 -29.76 5.98
N GLU A 44 -9.83 -28.43 6.06
CA GLU A 44 -10.28 -27.59 4.93
C GLU A 44 -9.12 -26.91 4.17
N VAL A 45 -7.86 -27.32 4.43
CA VAL A 45 -6.66 -26.72 3.83
C VAL A 45 -6.27 -27.36 2.49
N GLU A 46 -6.81 -28.52 2.11
CA GLU A 46 -6.36 -29.22 0.89
C GLU A 46 -7.25 -29.05 -0.35
N GLU A 47 -8.52 -28.67 -0.23
CA GLU A 47 -9.42 -28.59 -1.42
C GLU A 47 -9.67 -27.17 -1.94
N ALA A 48 -9.29 -26.12 -1.20
CA ALA A 48 -9.37 -24.73 -1.66
C ALA A 48 -8.12 -24.25 -2.44
N ALA A 49 -7.08 -25.09 -2.54
CA ALA A 49 -5.81 -24.72 -3.15
C ALA A 49 -5.79 -24.83 -4.70
N GLU A 50 -6.78 -25.45 -5.33
CA GLU A 50 -6.76 -25.72 -6.78
C GLU A 50 -7.70 -24.82 -7.61
N GLU A 51 -8.70 -24.16 -7.03
CA GLU A 51 -9.66 -23.33 -7.80
C GLU A 51 -9.39 -21.81 -7.75
N GLU A 52 -8.52 -21.32 -6.85
CA GLU A 52 -8.14 -19.89 -6.80
C GLU A 52 -6.94 -19.53 -7.70
N VAL A 53 -6.49 -20.45 -8.56
CA VAL A 53 -5.35 -20.20 -9.47
C VAL A 53 -5.77 -19.47 -10.76
N GLU A 54 -7.06 -19.47 -11.11
CA GLU A 54 -7.53 -18.79 -12.35
C GLU A 54 -7.79 -17.29 -12.18
N GLU A 55 -7.87 -16.77 -10.95
CA GLU A 55 -8.10 -15.34 -10.67
C GLU A 55 -6.97 -14.69 -9.86
N ALA A 56 -5.74 -15.19 -10.01
CA ALA A 56 -4.53 -14.50 -9.58
C ALA A 56 -4.35 -13.21 -10.40
N ALA A 57 -5.14 -12.18 -10.08
CA ALA A 57 -4.74 -10.80 -10.28
C ALA A 57 -3.38 -10.66 -9.60
N ALA A 58 -2.32 -10.54 -10.41
CA ALA A 58 -0.92 -10.53 -9.94
C ALA A 58 -0.77 -9.62 -8.72
N MET A 59 -0.44 -10.20 -7.56
CA MET A 59 -0.26 -9.44 -6.32
C MET A 59 0.82 -8.37 -6.49
N TYR A 60 1.78 -8.62 -7.39
CA TYR A 60 2.87 -7.70 -7.69
C TYR A 60 2.82 -7.23 -9.15
N SER A 61 3.02 -5.92 -9.33
CA SER A 61 3.22 -5.34 -10.66
C SER A 61 4.70 -5.44 -11.08
N GLN A 62 4.96 -5.54 -12.38
CA GLN A 62 6.30 -5.54 -12.94
C GLN A 62 6.45 -4.54 -14.10
N ALA A 63 7.70 -4.24 -14.48
CA ALA A 63 7.97 -3.34 -15.59
C ALA A 63 7.47 -3.93 -16.93
N PRO A 64 6.81 -3.16 -17.80
CA PRO A 64 6.24 -3.67 -19.06
C PRO A 64 7.25 -4.36 -19.98
N MET A 65 8.51 -3.89 -19.97
CA MET A 65 9.59 -4.47 -20.80
C MET A 65 9.92 -5.92 -20.42
N LEU A 66 9.55 -6.39 -19.23
CA LEU A 66 9.80 -7.75 -18.76
C LEU A 66 8.71 -8.73 -19.19
N ASN A 67 7.56 -8.25 -19.65
CA ASN A 67 6.42 -9.11 -20.03
C ASN A 67 6.72 -9.95 -21.27
N ASP A 68 7.56 -9.44 -22.18
CA ASP A 68 7.93 -10.13 -23.43
C ASP A 68 9.21 -10.98 -23.28
N MET A 69 9.73 -11.11 -22.07
CA MET A 69 10.95 -11.87 -21.78
C MET A 69 10.59 -13.27 -21.25
N ASP A 70 11.41 -14.26 -21.59
CA ASP A 70 11.29 -15.63 -21.07
C ASP A 70 11.83 -15.72 -19.64
N LEU A 71 11.04 -15.19 -18.68
CA LEU A 71 11.34 -15.12 -17.26
C LEU A 71 10.24 -15.80 -16.44
N PRO A 72 10.58 -16.43 -15.30
CA PRO A 72 9.59 -16.85 -14.32
C PRO A 72 8.71 -15.67 -13.86
N PRO A 73 7.47 -15.95 -13.41
CA PRO A 73 6.56 -14.92 -12.90
C PRO A 73 7.16 -14.14 -11.73
N VAL A 74 6.66 -12.92 -11.49
CA VAL A 74 7.24 -12.01 -10.48
C VAL A 74 7.14 -12.58 -9.07
N GLU A 75 6.07 -13.32 -8.78
CA GLU A 75 5.80 -13.98 -7.51
C GLU A 75 6.89 -15.01 -7.16
N GLU A 76 7.40 -15.74 -8.15
CA GLU A 76 8.47 -16.74 -7.95
C GLU A 76 9.86 -16.11 -7.79
N ARG A 77 10.07 -14.90 -8.34
CA ARG A 77 11.35 -14.19 -8.27
C ARG A 77 11.55 -13.46 -6.95
N LEU A 78 10.47 -13.10 -6.26
CA LEU A 78 10.52 -12.40 -4.98
C LEU A 78 10.69 -13.41 -3.82
N PRO A 79 11.45 -13.05 -2.77
CA PRO A 79 11.44 -13.84 -1.55
C PRO A 79 10.07 -13.76 -0.87
N LYS A 80 9.75 -14.76 -0.04
CA LYS A 80 8.47 -14.83 0.70
C LYS A 80 8.13 -13.56 1.50
N ASN A 81 9.16 -12.84 1.97
CA ASN A 81 9.00 -11.57 2.68
C ASN A 81 9.80 -10.47 1.94
N PRO A 82 9.19 -9.76 0.97
CA PRO A 82 9.86 -8.70 0.23
C PRO A 82 10.08 -7.45 1.10
N LEU A 83 11.19 -6.74 0.87
CA LEU A 83 11.40 -5.42 1.48
C LEU A 83 10.44 -4.41 0.86
N VAL A 84 9.59 -3.83 1.70
CA VAL A 84 8.66 -2.76 1.30
C VAL A 84 9.32 -1.41 1.55
N ILE A 85 9.35 -0.55 0.53
CA ILE A 85 9.91 0.80 0.60
C ILE A 85 8.77 1.80 0.43
N GLU A 86 8.58 2.68 1.42
CA GLU A 86 7.60 3.77 1.34
C GLU A 86 8.14 4.91 0.45
N PRO A 87 7.37 5.39 -0.55
CA PRO A 87 7.79 6.51 -1.38
C PRO A 87 7.92 7.81 -0.58
N TYR A 88 8.88 8.67 -0.97
CA TYR A 88 9.05 9.99 -0.34
C TYR A 88 7.98 11.01 -0.75
N ASP A 89 7.38 10.87 -1.94
CA ASP A 89 6.40 11.81 -2.50
C ASP A 89 5.19 11.03 -3.03
N GLU A 90 5.37 10.31 -4.16
CA GLU A 90 4.31 9.54 -4.80
C GLU A 90 4.79 8.18 -5.33
N ILE A 91 3.84 7.27 -5.61
CA ILE A 91 4.11 5.97 -6.24
C ILE A 91 4.56 6.22 -7.69
N GLY A 92 5.78 5.80 -8.02
CA GLY A 92 6.33 5.96 -9.36
C GLY A 92 5.75 4.98 -10.39
N THR A 93 5.79 5.38 -11.66
CA THR A 93 5.50 4.52 -12.81
C THR A 93 6.77 3.90 -13.39
N TYR A 94 6.70 2.64 -13.83
CA TYR A 94 7.81 1.96 -14.51
C TYR A 94 8.19 2.63 -15.83
N GLY A 95 9.50 2.81 -16.06
CA GLY A 95 10.04 3.22 -17.35
C GLY A 95 11.04 4.37 -17.27
N GLY A 96 11.27 4.99 -18.43
CA GLY A 96 12.24 6.08 -18.59
C GLY A 96 13.68 5.60 -18.77
N THR A 97 14.61 6.55 -18.89
CA THR A 97 16.05 6.29 -18.94
C THR A 97 16.76 7.31 -18.06
N TYR A 98 17.44 6.82 -17.02
CA TYR A 98 18.21 7.67 -16.12
C TYR A 98 19.53 8.07 -16.79
N VAL A 99 19.57 9.26 -17.38
CA VAL A 99 20.77 9.80 -18.04
C VAL A 99 21.65 10.50 -17.02
N ARG A 100 22.87 9.99 -16.83
CA ARG A 100 23.87 10.56 -15.91
C ARG A 100 25.15 10.89 -16.66
N ALA A 101 25.76 12.04 -16.34
CA ALA A 101 27.14 12.36 -16.71
C ALA A 101 28.08 12.07 -15.52
N THR A 102 29.22 11.43 -15.79
CA THR A 102 30.28 11.18 -14.79
C THR A 102 31.56 11.91 -15.19
N ALA A 103 32.37 12.29 -14.21
CA ALA A 103 33.61 13.05 -14.43
C ALA A 103 34.81 12.20 -14.88
N ALA A 104 34.60 10.93 -15.29
CA ALA A 104 35.68 9.97 -15.59
C ALA A 104 36.58 10.36 -16.78
N PHE A 105 36.24 11.42 -17.53
CA PHE A 105 37.03 11.88 -18.67
C PHE A 105 38.34 12.59 -18.25
N SER A 106 38.52 12.99 -16.99
CA SER A 106 39.74 13.69 -16.55
C SER A 106 40.93 12.79 -16.20
N GLU A 107 40.78 11.46 -16.15
CA GLU A 107 41.88 10.54 -15.78
C GLU A 107 42.73 10.08 -16.97
N GLN A 108 42.31 10.32 -18.20
CA GLN A 108 43.04 9.89 -19.40
C GLN A 108 44.17 10.85 -19.84
N GLN A 109 44.44 11.91 -19.08
CA GLN A 109 45.47 12.93 -19.41
C GLN A 109 46.57 13.11 -18.34
N ARG A 110 46.73 12.17 -17.42
CA ARG A 110 47.85 12.19 -16.45
C ARG A 110 48.83 11.05 -16.71
#